data_AF-A0AAI8HQU6-F1
#
_entry.id   AF-A0AAI8HQU6-F1
#
_cell.length_a   1.000
_cell.length_b   1.000
_cell.length_c   1.000
_cell.angle_alpha   90.00
_cell.angle_beta   90.00
_cell.angle_gamma   90.00
#
_symmetry.space_group_name_H-M   'P 1'
#
loop_
_entity.id
_entity.type
_entity.pdbx_description
1 polymer ?
#
loop_
_entity_poly.entity_id
_entity_poly.type
_entity_poly.pdbx_seq_one_letter_code
_entity_poly.pdbx_strand_id
1 'polypeptide(L)'
;MLRIELLNQKGEKVVYEQGFVSGRKVREALALQDEMDKNENLSEAERLDKMVMFVADVFSDEKVTMDSIYDGIDARKLMRTIEGIMDIVMGNEEEGLKEVALKAQE
;
A
#
# COMPACT_ATOMS: atom_id res chain seq x y z
N MET A 1 9.38 -4.63 -8.16
CA MET A 1 8.04 -4.41 -8.77
C MET A 1 7.05 -4.39 -7.62
N LEU A 2 6.20 -3.37 -7.55
CA LEU A 2 5.22 -3.24 -6.47
C LEU A 2 3.98 -4.07 -6.81
N ARG A 3 3.34 -4.68 -5.81
CA ARG A 3 2.15 -5.52 -6.00
C ARG A 3 1.16 -5.36 -4.86
N ILE A 4 -0.13 -5.52 -5.16
CA ILE A 4 -1.22 -5.62 -4.19
C ILE A 4 -2.20 -6.73 -4.61
N GLU A 5 -2.59 -7.58 -3.67
CA GLU A 5 -3.58 -8.64 -3.88
C GLU A 5 -4.89 -8.23 -3.22
N LEU A 6 -5.98 -8.19 -4.00
CA LEU A 6 -7.32 -7.80 -3.54
C LEU A 6 -8.33 -8.89 -3.89
N LEU A 7 -9.32 -9.10 -3.03
CA LEU A 7 -10.53 -9.82 -3.40
C LEU A 7 -11.42 -8.92 -4.25
N ASN A 8 -11.89 -9.43 -5.38
CA ASN A 8 -12.91 -8.76 -6.18
C ASN A 8 -14.32 -9.00 -5.58
N GLN A 9 -15.35 -8.40 -6.18
CA GLN A 9 -16.75 -8.55 -5.76
C GLN A 9 -17.28 -10.00 -5.80
N LYS A 10 -16.59 -10.92 -6.49
CA LYS A 10 -16.92 -12.35 -6.54
C LYS A 10 -16.17 -13.17 -5.48
N GLY A 11 -15.34 -12.53 -4.64
CA GLY A 11 -14.48 -13.18 -3.67
C GLY A 11 -13.25 -13.85 -4.29
N GLU A 12 -12.90 -13.51 -5.53
CA GLU A 12 -11.73 -14.04 -6.21
C GLU A 12 -10.52 -13.13 -5.99
N LYS A 13 -9.35 -13.71 -5.78
CA LYS A 13 -8.10 -12.97 -5.66
C LYS A 13 -7.65 -12.43 -7.01
N VAL A 14 -7.36 -11.14 -7.07
CA VAL A 14 -6.79 -10.44 -8.21
C VAL A 14 -5.52 -9.74 -7.76
N VAL A 15 -4.45 -9.89 -8.54
CA VAL A 15 -3.16 -9.24 -8.28
C VAL A 15 -3.01 -8.06 -9.23
N TYR A 16 -2.67 -6.91 -8.67
CA TYR A 16 -2.36 -5.70 -9.40
C TYR A 16 -0.89 -5.36 -9.20
N GLU A 17 -0.21 -5.00 -10.29
CA GLU A 17 1.23 -4.78 -10.31
C GLU A 17 1.56 -3.38 -10.84
N GLN A 18 2.53 -2.73 -10.22
CA GLN A 18 3.08 -1.46 -10.66
C GLN A 18 4.58 -1.62 -10.95
N GLY A 19 4.92 -1.55 -12.23
CA GLY A 19 6.29 -1.73 -12.71
C GLY A 19 7.20 -0.55 -12.41
N PHE A 20 6.70 0.68 -12.61
CA PHE A 20 7.44 1.91 -12.38
C PHE A 20 6.70 2.80 -11.40
N VAL A 21 7.36 3.12 -10.27
CA VAL A 21 6.90 4.10 -9.29
C VAL A 21 7.82 5.31 -9.41
N SER A 22 7.26 6.45 -9.80
CA SER A 22 8.08 7.66 -9.99
C SER A 22 8.55 8.23 -8.65
N GLY A 23 9.71 8.91 -8.62
CA GLY A 23 10.21 9.60 -7.42
C GLY A 23 9.26 10.67 -6.86
N ARG A 24 8.24 11.09 -7.64
CA ARG A 24 7.15 11.92 -7.13
C ARG A 24 6.37 11.22 -6.01
N LYS A 25 6.16 9.91 -6.11
CA LYS A 25 5.47 9.11 -5.09
C LYS A 25 6.26 9.03 -3.79
N VAL A 26 7.60 8.98 -3.86
CA VAL A 26 8.46 9.09 -2.67
C VAL A 26 8.22 10.43 -1.96
N ARG A 27 8.23 11.55 -2.71
CA ARG A 27 8.00 12.88 -2.15
C ARG A 27 6.58 13.02 -1.57
N GLU A 28 5.58 12.45 -2.21
CA GLU A 28 4.19 12.43 -1.73
C GLU A 28 4.05 11.61 -0.44
N ALA A 29 4.69 10.43 -0.35
CA ALA A 29 4.73 9.63 0.87
C ALA A 29 5.38 10.37 2.04
N LEU A 30 6.54 11.01 1.81
CA LEU A 30 7.23 11.80 2.84
C LEU A 30 6.39 13.00 3.32
N ALA A 31 5.69 13.67 2.40
CA ALA A 31 4.79 14.76 2.76
C ALA A 31 3.59 14.27 3.58
N LEU A 32 3.05 13.10 3.23
CA LEU A 32 1.97 12.47 3.99
C LEU A 32 2.43 12.08 5.39
N GLN A 33 3.62 11.48 5.54
CA GLN A 33 4.19 11.17 6.85
C GLN A 33 4.38 12.43 7.70
N ASP A 34 4.96 13.48 7.13
CA ASP A 34 5.14 14.77 7.82
C ASP A 34 3.81 15.39 8.25
N GLU A 35 2.76 15.31 7.42
CA GLU A 35 1.41 15.74 7.79
C GLU A 35 0.87 14.95 8.99
N MET A 36 1.01 13.63 8.95
CA MET A 36 0.55 12.74 10.01
C MET A 36 1.30 12.97 11.32
N ASP A 37 2.61 13.20 11.28
CA ASP A 37 3.41 13.43 12.48
C ASP A 37 3.12 14.79 13.13
N LYS A 38 2.86 15.81 12.32
CA LYS A 38 2.59 17.18 12.81
C LYS A 38 1.14 17.39 13.26
N ASN A 39 0.21 16.59 12.75
CA ASN A 39 -1.21 16.76 13.04
C ASN A 39 -1.68 15.76 14.11
N GLU A 40 -1.55 16.17 15.37
CA GLU A 40 -1.99 15.41 16.54
C GLU A 40 -3.52 15.19 16.59
N ASN A 41 -4.30 15.96 15.82
CA ASN A 41 -5.76 15.86 15.79
C ASN A 41 -6.28 14.80 14.79
N LEU A 42 -5.43 14.22 13.95
CA LEU A 42 -5.85 13.15 13.05
C LEU A 42 -6.14 11.88 13.84
N SER A 43 -7.39 11.42 13.78
CA SER A 43 -7.78 10.12 14.30
C SER A 43 -7.06 8.98 13.57
N GLU A 44 -6.96 7.82 14.21
CA GLU A 44 -6.36 6.63 13.58
C GLU A 44 -7.09 6.22 12.29
N ALA A 45 -8.41 6.39 12.24
CA ALA A 45 -9.20 6.13 11.05
C ALA A 45 -8.84 7.08 9.89
N GLU A 46 -8.73 8.40 10.16
CA GLU A 46 -8.32 9.37 9.14
C GLU A 46 -6.88 9.16 8.67
N ARG A 47 -5.98 8.72 9.56
CA ARG A 47 -4.62 8.32 9.20
C ARG A 47 -4.67 7.14 8.22
N LEU A 48 -5.44 6.10 8.55
CA LEU A 48 -5.61 4.94 7.68
C LEU A 48 -6.20 5.32 6.32
N ASP A 49 -7.23 6.16 6.29
CA ASP A 49 -7.84 6.64 5.05
C ASP A 49 -6.82 7.34 4.14
N LYS A 50 -5.98 8.21 4.72
CA LYS A 50 -4.93 8.89 3.95
C LYS A 50 -3.88 7.92 3.41
N MET A 51 -3.47 6.93 4.21
CA MET A 51 -2.52 5.91 3.76
C MET A 51 -3.11 5.04 2.64
N VAL A 52 -4.36 4.59 2.79
CA VAL A 52 -5.07 3.78 1.78
C VAL A 52 -5.27 4.56 0.49
N MET A 53 -5.64 5.84 0.58
CA MET A 53 -5.76 6.73 -0.57
C MET A 53 -4.44 6.88 -1.32
N PHE A 54 -3.33 7.07 -0.59
CA PHE A 54 -2.01 7.12 -1.18
C PHE A 54 -1.63 5.80 -1.86
N VAL A 55 -1.85 4.67 -1.20
CA VAL A 55 -1.57 3.35 -1.78
C VAL A 55 -2.36 3.14 -3.06
N ALA A 56 -3.65 3.49 -3.11
CA ALA A 56 -4.45 3.41 -4.33
C ALA A 56 -3.83 4.23 -5.47
N ASP A 57 -3.44 5.48 -5.19
CA ASP A 57 -2.85 6.42 -6.15
C ASP A 57 -1.43 6.03 -6.62
N VAL A 58 -0.76 5.08 -5.96
CA VAL A 58 0.51 4.52 -6.45
C VAL A 58 0.29 3.57 -7.63
N PHE A 59 -0.84 2.85 -7.67
CA PHE A 59 -1.15 1.92 -8.75
C PHE A 59 -1.89 2.64 -9.88
N SER A 60 -1.45 2.43 -11.12
CA SER A 60 -2.13 3.01 -12.29
C SER A 60 -3.39 2.26 -12.73
N ASP A 61 -3.65 1.07 -12.17
CA ASP A 61 -4.86 0.30 -12.48
C ASP A 61 -6.06 0.93 -11.77
N GLU A 62 -7.04 1.39 -12.55
CA GLU A 62 -8.25 2.07 -12.06
C GLU A 62 -9.11 1.21 -11.11
N LYS A 63 -8.89 -0.10 -11.07
CA LYS A 63 -9.58 -1.01 -10.14
C LYS A 63 -8.97 -1.00 -8.75
N VAL A 64 -7.78 -0.44 -8.57
CA VAL A 64 -7.14 -0.24 -7.27
C VAL A 64 -7.62 1.09 -6.69
N THR A 65 -8.78 1.04 -6.04
CA THR A 65 -9.42 2.17 -5.35
C THR A 65 -9.39 1.97 -3.84
N MET A 66 -9.67 3.03 -3.07
CA MET A 66 -9.83 2.92 -1.61
C MET A 66 -10.82 1.82 -1.22
N ASP A 67 -12.00 1.80 -1.85
CA ASP A 67 -13.04 0.80 -1.60
C ASP A 67 -12.53 -0.61 -1.91
N SER A 68 -11.87 -0.79 -3.06
CA SER A 68 -11.31 -2.11 -3.42
C SER A 68 -10.24 -2.59 -2.44
N ILE A 69 -9.50 -1.68 -1.81
CA ILE A 69 -8.48 -1.99 -0.82
C ILE A 69 -9.13 -2.39 0.50
N TYR A 70 -10.11 -1.60 0.97
CA TYR A 70 -10.82 -1.89 2.22
C TYR A 70 -11.64 -3.18 2.15
N ASP A 71 -12.35 -3.40 1.05
CA ASP A 71 -13.19 -4.59 0.86
C ASP A 71 -12.36 -5.80 0.43
N GLY A 72 -11.26 -5.56 -0.29
CA GLY A 72 -10.44 -6.60 -0.91
C GLY A 72 -9.36 -7.19 -0.02
N ILE A 73 -9.01 -6.54 1.10
CA ILE A 73 -7.97 -7.02 2.02
C ILE A 73 -8.59 -7.50 3.33
N ASP A 74 -8.16 -8.68 3.78
CA ASP A 74 -8.49 -9.19 5.11
C ASP A 74 -8.08 -8.18 6.20
N ALA A 75 -9.01 -7.83 7.10
CA ALA A 75 -8.78 -6.85 8.16
C ALA A 75 -7.51 -7.12 9.01
N ARG A 76 -7.12 -8.38 9.19
CA ARG A 76 -5.92 -8.79 9.95
C ARG A 76 -4.60 -8.50 9.22
N LYS A 77 -4.70 -8.15 7.93
CA LYS A 77 -3.57 -7.89 7.02
C LYS A 77 -3.54 -6.46 6.51
N LEU A 78 -4.64 -5.71 6.61
CA LEU A 78 -4.79 -4.38 6.04
C LEU A 78 -3.62 -3.45 6.41
N MET A 79 -3.45 -3.15 7.71
CA MET A 79 -2.39 -2.24 8.18
C MET A 79 -1.00 -2.62 7.63
N ARG A 80 -0.58 -3.89 7.84
CA ARG A 80 0.72 -4.38 7.36
C ARG A 80 0.89 -4.31 5.85
N THR A 81 -0.19 -4.46 5.09
CA THR A 81 -0.13 -4.39 3.62
C THR A 81 0.06 -2.94 3.16
N ILE A 82 -0.67 -2.00 3.77
CA ILE A 82 -0.58 -0.57 3.48
C ILE A 82 0.80 -0.02 3.88
N GLU A 83 1.23 -0.28 5.12
CA GLU A 83 2.54 0.12 5.64
C GLU A 83 3.68 -0.46 4.78
N GLY A 84 3.61 -1.75 4.45
CA GLY A 84 4.61 -2.39 3.60
C GLY A 84 4.72 -1.75 2.21
N ILE A 85 3.60 -1.38 1.59
CA ILE A 85 3.64 -0.65 0.30
C ILE A 85 4.27 0.73 0.48
N MET A 86 3.93 1.46 1.55
CA MET A 86 4.53 2.76 1.83
C MET A 86 6.05 2.67 2.04
N ASP A 87 6.52 1.69 2.81
CA ASP A 87 7.95 1.47 3.05
C ASP A 87 8.71 1.18 1.75
N ILE A 88 8.14 0.35 0.88
CA ILE A 88 8.70 0.07 -0.45
C ILE A 88 8.80 1.35 -1.28
N VAL A 89 7.73 2.15 -1.30
CA VAL A 89 7.70 3.40 -2.07
C VAL A 89 8.69 4.40 -1.52
N MET A 90 8.90 4.45 -0.20
CA MET A 90 9.86 5.35 0.45
C MET A 90 11.32 4.87 0.35
N GLY A 91 11.55 3.63 -0.11
CA GLY A 91 12.87 3.02 -0.16
C GLY A 91 13.39 2.57 1.21
N ASN A 92 12.49 2.38 2.18
CA ASN A 92 12.79 1.91 3.53
C ASN A 92 12.84 0.38 3.62
N GLU A 93 12.98 -0.33 2.49
CA GLU A 93 13.13 -1.79 2.49
C GLU A 93 14.45 -2.21 3.17
N GLU A 94 14.43 -2.40 4.49
CA GLU A 94 15.23 -3.45 5.10
C GLU A 94 14.63 -4.80 4.65
N GLU A 95 15.28 -5.47 3.69
CA GLU A 95 15.12 -6.92 3.43
C GLU A 95 13.74 -7.50 3.01
N GLY A 96 12.70 -6.71 2.72
CA GLY A 96 11.36 -7.22 2.36
C GLY A 96 11.27 -8.06 1.07
N LEU A 97 12.16 -7.82 0.10
CA LEU A 97 12.22 -8.59 -1.16
C LEU A 97 12.94 -9.95 -1.03
N LYS A 98 13.76 -10.17 0.01
CA LYS A 98 14.46 -11.45 0.20
C LYS A 98 13.51 -12.57 0.64
N GLU A 99 12.54 -12.28 1.50
CA GLU A 99 11.64 -13.31 2.05
C GLU A 99 10.61 -13.84 1.04
N VAL A 100 10.10 -12.99 0.16
CA VAL A 100 9.13 -13.39 -0.87
C VAL A 100 9.79 -14.20 -1.99
N ALA A 101 11.04 -13.87 -2.34
CA ALA A 101 11.82 -14.60 -3.35
C ALA A 101 12.33 -15.96 -2.85
N LEU A 102 12.60 -16.11 -1.54
CA LEU A 102 13.00 -17.40 -0.96
C LEU A 102 11.83 -18.39 -0.86
N LYS A 103 10.64 -17.93 -0.43
CA LYS A 103 9.47 -18.81 -0.24
C LYS A 103 8.77 -19.23 -1.54
N ALA A 104 9.19 -18.69 -2.68
CA ALA A 104 8.72 -19.12 -4.01
C ALA A 104 9.63 -20.20 -4.65
N GLN A 105 10.70 -20.59 -3.95
CA GLN A 105 11.67 -21.61 -4.38
C GLN A 105 11.67 -22.85 -3.48
N GLU A 106 10.76 -22.92 -2.49
CA GLU A 106 10.47 -24.09 -1.65
C GLU A 106 9.07 -24.64 -1.96
#